data_AF-A0A1F9B617-F1
#
_entry.id   AF-A0A1F9B617-F1
#
_cell.length_a   1.000
_cell.length_b   1.000
_cell.length_c   1.000
_cell.angle_alpha   90.00
_cell.angle_beta   90.00
_cell.angle_gamma   90.00
#
_symmetry.space_group_name_H-M   'P 1'
#
loop_
_entity.id
_entity.type
_entity.pdbx_description
1 polymer ?
#
loop_
_entity_poly.entity_id
_entity_poly.type
_entity_poly.pdbx_seq_one_letter_code
_entity_poly.pdbx_strand_id
1 'polypeptide(L)' 'MHRFKSFSTAKYLIGVKQHNWQPFHGKLWQRNYYEHIIRNEDEMNNIRDYITNNPLQWTVDEYNPEKGSQC' A
#
# COMPACT_ATOMS: atom_id res chain seq x y z
N MET A 1 -3.13 -2.91 12.15
CA MET A 1 -3.36 -2.16 10.89
C MET A 1 -4.68 -1.37 10.82
N HIS A 2 -5.82 -1.91 11.29
CA HIS A 2 -7.14 -1.25 11.15
C HIS A 2 -7.18 0.21 11.66
N ARG A 3 -6.71 0.48 12.88
CA ARG A 3 -6.69 1.84 13.46
C ARG A 3 -5.89 2.83 12.62
N PHE A 4 -4.76 2.40 12.04
CA PHE A 4 -3.94 3.23 11.17
C PHE A 4 -4.67 3.61 9.88
N LYS A 5 -5.34 2.64 9.23
CA LYS A 5 -6.17 2.90 8.03
C LYS A 5 -7.31 3.87 8.35
N SER A 6 -7.97 3.73 9.51
CA SER A 6 -9.04 4.65 9.91
C SER A 6 -8.51 6.06 10.19
N PHE A 7 -7.41 6.18 10.94
CA PHE A 7 -6.82 7.47 11.28
C PHE A 7 -6.32 8.23 10.05
N SER A 8 -5.59 7.55 9.16
CA SER A 8 -5.10 8.15 7.92
C SER A 8 -6.25 8.56 6.99
N THR A 9 -7.31 7.77 6.90
CA THR A 9 -8.52 8.14 6.14
C THR A 9 -9.18 9.39 6.72
N ALA A 10 -9.30 9.49 8.05
CA ALA A 10 -9.85 10.70 8.68
C ALA A 10 -9.00 11.94 8.38
N LYS A 11 -7.66 11.82 8.48
CA LYS A 11 -6.73 12.89 8.11
C LYS A 11 -6.87 13.30 6.64
N TYR A 12 -6.97 12.32 5.74
CA TYR A 12 -7.20 12.57 4.32
C TYR A 12 -8.48 13.36 4.08
N LEU A 13 -9.60 12.96 4.71
CA LEU A 13 -10.87 13.66 4.59
C LEU A 13 -10.82 15.09 5.13
N ILE A 14 -10.07 15.33 6.21
CA ILE A 14 -9.83 16.68 6.73
C ILE A 14 -9.08 17.51 5.69
N GLY A 15 -8.04 16.96 5.06
CA GLY A 15 -7.28 17.66 4.02
C GLY A 15 -8.09 17.99 2.78
N VAL A 16 -8.98 17.10 2.33
CA VAL A 16 -9.91 17.39 1.23
C VAL A 16 -10.83 18.57 1.59
N LYS A 17 -11.33 18.63 2.84
CA LYS A 17 -12.26 19.68 3.27
C LYS A 17 -11.59 21.02 3.59
N GLN A 18 -10.40 21.01 4.17
CA GLN A 18 -9.76 22.21 4.73
C GLN A 18 -8.62 22.75 3.86
N HIS A 19 -7.99 21.90 3.05
CA HIS A 19 -6.81 22.22 2.28
C HIS A 19 -7.02 22.06 0.77
N ASN A 20 -8.27 21.89 0.31
CA ASN A 20 -8.65 21.71 -1.10
C ASN A 20 -7.85 20.61 -1.81
N TRP A 21 -7.55 19.49 -1.13
CA TRP A 21 -6.97 18.33 -1.80
C TRP A 21 -7.97 17.73 -2.79
N GLN A 22 -7.46 17.28 -3.94
CA GLN A 22 -8.30 16.61 -4.93
C GLN A 22 -8.92 15.34 -4.32
N PRO A 23 -10.26 15.17 -4.40
CA PRO A 23 -10.93 13.99 -3.87
C PRO A 23 -10.61 12.77 -4.75
N PHE A 24 -10.20 11.69 -4.10
CA PHE A 24 -9.97 10.40 -4.72
C PHE A 24 -11.29 9.62 -4.73
N HIS A 25 -11.74 9.28 -5.93
CA HIS A 25 -12.98 8.53 -6.13
C HIS A 25 -12.66 7.04 -6.09
N GLY A 26 -12.85 6.42 -4.91
CA GLY A 26 -12.58 5.00 -4.71
C GLY A 26 -12.32 4.65 -3.25
N LYS A 27 -11.75 3.46 -3.02
CA LYS A 27 -11.30 3.04 -1.69
C LYS A 27 -9.84 3.41 -1.52
N LEU A 28 -9.54 4.29 -0.56
CA LEU A 28 -8.17 4.72 -0.28
C LEU A 28 -7.25 3.54 0.12
N TRP A 29 -7.80 2.53 0.78
CA TRP A 29 -7.05 1.36 1.24
C TRP A 29 -7.61 0.07 0.62
N GLN A 30 -6.73 -0.80 0.16
CA GLN A 30 -7.08 -2.19 -0.16
C GLN A 30 -7.59 -2.94 1.08
N ARG A 31 -8.45 -3.94 0.86
CA ARG A 31 -8.95 -4.83 1.92
C ARG A 31 -7.82 -5.73 2.41
N ASN A 32 -7.71 -5.91 3.73
CA ASN A 32 -6.62 -6.65 4.38
C ASN A 32 -5.25 -5.99 4.23
N TYR A 33 -4.22 -6.62 4.79
CA TYR A 33 -2.84 -6.17 4.73
C TYR A 33 -1.93 -7.40 4.81
N TYR A 34 -0.76 -7.32 4.19
CA TYR A 34 0.25 -8.37 4.29
C TYR A 34 0.92 -8.30 5.67
N GLU A 35 1.04 -9.45 6.33
CA GLU A 35 1.71 -9.60 7.62
C GLU A 35 2.64 -10.81 7.53
N HIS A 36 3.90 -10.61 7.93
CA HIS A 36 4.91 -11.65 7.95
C HIS A 36 5.85 -11.43 9.14
N ILE A 37 6.10 -12.50 9.91
CA ILE A 37 7.01 -12.47 11.05
C ILE A 37 8.39 -12.88 10.56
N ILE A 38 9.36 -11.97 10.66
CA ILE A 38 10.76 -12.20 10.30
C ILE A 38 11.43 -12.99 11.44
N ARG A 39 12.00 -14.15 11.13
CA ARG A 39 12.56 -15.09 12.12
C ARG A 39 14.08 -15.21 12.07
N ASN A 40 14.70 -14.77 10.98
CA ASN A 40 16.14 -14.83 10.78
C ASN A 40 16.65 -13.66 9.93
N GLU A 41 17.97 -13.52 9.83
CA GLU A 41 18.62 -12.44 9.11
C GLU A 41 18.47 -12.54 7.59
N ASP A 42 18.42 -13.76 7.05
CA ASP A 42 18.25 -13.97 5.60
C ASP A 42 16.87 -13.48 5.13
N GLU A 43 15.80 -13.80 5.86
CA GLU A 43 14.45 -13.27 5.63
C GLU A 43 14.43 -11.74 5.72
N MET A 44 15.14 -11.18 6.70
CA MET A 44 15.24 -9.73 6.88
C MET A 44 15.92 -9.06 5.67
N ASN A 45 17.00 -9.64 5.15
CA ASN A 45 17.71 -9.13 3.99
C ASN A 45 16.84 -9.23 2.73
N ASN A 46 16.16 -10.36 2.53
CA ASN A 46 15.24 -10.54 1.41
C ASN A 46 14.10 -9.51 1.42
N ILE A 47 13.51 -9.21 2.58
CA ILE A 47 12.43 -8.22 2.68
C ILE A 47 12.94 -6.80 2.40
N ARG A 48 14.15 -6.46 2.85
CA ARG A 48 14.78 -5.16 2.54
C ARG A 48 15.05 -5.00 1.06
N ASP A 49 15.57 -6.05 0.43
CA ASP A 49 15.83 -6.07 -1.00
C ASP A 49 14.51 -5.95 -1.78
N TYR A 50 13.46 -6.65 -1.36
CA TYR A 50 12.12 -6.51 -1.93
C TYR A 50 11.60 -5.07 -1.83
N ILE A 51 11.64 -4.45 -0.64
CA ILE A 51 11.16 -3.07 -0.45
C ILE A 51 11.90 -2.09 -1.35
N THR A 52 13.22 -2.26 -1.49
CA THR A 52 14.08 -1.39 -2.30
C THR A 52 13.80 -1.56 -3.79
N ASN A 53 13.61 -2.80 -4.25
CA ASN A 53 13.43 -3.11 -5.66
C ASN A 53 11.97 -3.04 -6.15
N ASN A 54 10.98 -3.07 -5.25
CA ASN A 54 9.56 -3.08 -5.61
C ASN A 54 9.15 -1.92 -6.54
N PRO A 55 9.58 -0.65 -6.35
CA PRO A 55 9.23 0.41 -7.29
C PRO A 55 9.70 0.14 -8.73
N LEU A 56 10.86 -0.51 -8.89
CA LEU A 56 11.42 -0.87 -10.20
C LEU A 56 10.72 -2.08 -10.81
N GLN A 57 10.17 -2.96 -9.97
CA GLN A 57 9.53 -4.21 -10.39
C GLN A 57 8.00 -4.14 -10.41
N TRP A 58 7.40 -3.00 -10.04
CA TRP A 58 5.95 -2.87 -9.87
C TRP A 58 5.14 -3.23 -11.14
N THR A 59 5.63 -2.87 -12.33
CA THR A 59 4.96 -3.19 -13.59
C THR A 59 4.91 -4.69 -13.89
N VAL A 60 5.87 -5.45 -13.35
CA VAL A 60 5.95 -6.91 -13.52
C VAL A 60 5.50 -7.68 -12.28
N ASP A 61 5.12 -6.99 -11.21
CA ASP A 61 4.63 -7.60 -9.97
C ASP A 61 3.29 -8.32 -10.20
N GLU A 62 3.07 -9.45 -9.52
CA GLU A 62 1.84 -10.24 -9.61
C GLU A 62 0.64 -9.56 -8.93
N TYR A 63 0.89 -8.79 -7.87
CA TYR A 63 -0.13 -8.07 -7.10
C TYR A 63 -0.44 -6.69 -7.67
N ASN A 64 0.13 -6.34 -8.83
CA ASN A 64 -0.22 -5.10 -9.51
C ASN A 64 -1.66 -5.19 -10.08
N PRO A 65 -2.62 -4.37 -9.59
CA PRO A 65 -4.02 -4.40 -10.03
C PRO A 65 -4.21 -4.01 -11.50
N GLU A 66 -3.24 -3.32 -12.11
CA GLU A 66 -3.28 -2.99 -13.54
C GLU A 66 -3.14 -4.25 -14.42
N LYS A 67 -2.46 -5.30 -13.94
CA LYS A 67 -2.37 -6.59 -14.65
C LYS A 67 -3.69 -7.35 -14.64
N GLY A 68 -4.40 -7.33 -13.51
CA GLY A 68 -5.69 -8.04 -13.35
C GLY A 68 -6.88 -7.38 -14.06
N SER A 69 -6.69 -6.21 -14.68
CA SER A 69 -7.73 -5.46 -15.38
C SER A 69 -7.72 -5.66 -16.90
N GLN A 70 -6.88 -6.57 -17.41
CA GLN A 70 -6.86 -7.02 -18.81
C GLN A 70 -7.61 -8.35 -18.95
N CYS A 71 -8.91 -8.37 -18.67
CA CYS A 71 -9.83 -9.45 -19.01
C CYS A 71 -11.20 -8.86 -19.38
#